data_AF-A0A662P8Z9-F1
#
_entry.id   AF-A0A662P8Z9-F1
#
_cell.length_a   1.000
_cell.length_b   1.000
_cell.length_c   1.000
_cell.angle_alpha   90.00
_cell.angle_beta   90.00
_cell.angle_gamma   90.00
#
_symmetry.space_group_name_H-M   'P 1'
#
loop_
_entity.id
_entity.type
_entity.pdbx_description
1 polymer ?
#
loop_
_entity_poly.entity_id
_entity_poly.type
_entity_poly.pdbx_seq_one_letter_code
_entity_poly.pdbx_strand_id
1 'polypeptide(L)'
;MIKDIPEVTSSLRVGKRVLIVTGPTKTKEIGEAVIEEFSNSDYLVELTTVKNSTMEDVLEIKEILEEYDFSIAVGGGKVIDVVKLGSFKA
;
A
#
# COMPACT_ATOMS: atom_id res chain seq x y z
N MET A 1 11.62 -5.50 10.54
CA MET A 1 10.40 -5.41 11.38
C MET A 1 9.47 -4.40 10.74
N ILE A 2 8.18 -4.32 11.12
CA ILE A 2 7.28 -3.25 10.62
C ILE A 2 7.88 -1.85 10.91
N LYS A 3 8.60 -1.72 12.03
CA LYS A 3 9.27 -0.49 12.49
C LYS A 3 10.30 0.12 11.54
N ASP A 4 10.89 -0.68 10.67
CA ASP A 4 11.97 -0.23 9.79
C ASP A 4 11.43 0.29 8.45
N ILE A 5 10.11 0.20 8.23
CA ILE A 5 9.48 0.54 6.94
C ILE A 5 9.78 1.99 6.52
N PRO A 6 9.63 3.03 7.36
CA PRO A 6 9.92 4.41 6.95
C PRO A 6 11.40 4.63 6.58
N GLU A 7 12.33 3.96 7.28
CA GLU A 7 13.76 4.05 6.97
C GLU A 7 14.06 3.39 5.62
N VAL A 8 13.51 2.19 5.39
CA VAL A 8 13.67 1.46 4.13
C VAL A 8 13.09 2.25 2.97
N THR A 9 11.87 2.78 3.07
CA THR A 9 11.24 3.55 1.99
C THR A 9 11.99 4.86 1.70
N SER A 10 12.52 5.52 2.72
CA SER A 10 13.38 6.70 2.57
C SER A 10 14.67 6.38 1.80
N SER A 11 15.30 5.24 2.11
CA SER A 11 16.51 4.79 1.41
C SER A 11 16.28 4.51 -0.08
N LEU A 12 15.06 4.10 -0.45
CA LEU A 12 14.68 3.77 -1.83
C LEU A 12 14.39 5.01 -2.69
N ARG A 13 14.18 6.19 -2.07
CA ARG A 13 13.89 7.46 -2.77
C ARG A 13 12.69 7.38 -3.74
N VAL A 14 11.67 6.63 -3.36
CA VAL A 14 10.46 6.36 -4.16
C VAL A 14 9.35 7.40 -3.97
N GLY A 15 9.66 8.60 -3.48
CA GLY A 15 8.67 9.63 -3.16
C GLY A 15 8.12 9.55 -1.73
N LYS A 16 7.04 10.28 -1.46
CA LYS A 16 6.47 10.48 -0.12
C LYS A 16 4.96 10.29 0.00
N ARG A 17 4.23 10.18 -1.11
CA ARG A 17 2.81 9.81 -1.13
C ARG A 17 2.71 8.29 -1.20
N VAL A 18 2.21 7.68 -0.12
CA VAL A 18 2.15 6.22 0.05
C VAL A 18 0.71 5.77 0.12
N LEU A 19 0.37 4.76 -0.68
CA LEU A 19 -0.87 4.02 -0.50
C LEU A 19 -0.58 2.67 0.16
N ILE A 20 -1.12 2.45 1.36
CA ILE A 20 -1.16 1.14 1.98
C ILE A 20 -2.39 0.40 1.48
N VAL A 21 -2.21 -0.77 0.90
CA VAL A 21 -3.30 -1.58 0.37
C VAL A 21 -3.40 -2.87 1.17
N THR A 22 -4.56 -3.11 1.78
CA THR A 22 -4.78 -4.27 2.64
C THR A 22 -5.90 -5.17 2.13
N GLY A 23 -5.97 -6.39 2.67
CA GLY A 23 -7.22 -7.15 2.70
C GLY A 23 -8.12 -6.70 3.86
N PRO A 24 -9.34 -7.24 3.99
CA PRO A 24 -10.23 -6.93 5.11
C PRO A 24 -9.69 -7.50 6.43
N THR A 25 -10.34 -7.12 7.54
CA THR A 25 -10.10 -7.63 8.90
C THR A 25 -8.64 -7.54 9.33
N LYS A 26 -7.93 -8.68 9.45
CA LYS A 26 -6.65 -8.74 10.15
C LYS A 26 -5.54 -7.97 9.44
N THR A 27 -5.53 -8.00 8.11
CA THR A 27 -4.53 -7.27 7.33
C THR A 27 -4.76 -5.77 7.36
N LYS A 28 -6.00 -5.33 7.59
CA LYS A 28 -6.33 -3.92 7.79
C LYS A 28 -5.74 -3.41 9.10
N GLU A 29 -5.91 -4.14 10.20
CA GLU A 29 -5.27 -3.80 11.50
C GLU A 29 -3.74 -3.70 11.38
N ILE A 30 -3.12 -4.59 10.59
CA ILE A 30 -1.68 -4.55 10.35
C ILE A 30 -1.32 -3.33 9.49
N GLY A 31 -2.10 -3.00 8.46
CA GLY A 31 -1.89 -1.79 7.66
C GLY A 31 -2.02 -0.51 8.47
N GLU A 32 -2.96 -0.44 9.41
CA GLU A 32 -3.09 0.66 10.37
C GLU A 32 -1.83 0.77 11.25
N ALA A 33 -1.29 -0.34 11.73
CA ALA A 33 -0.01 -0.34 12.46
C ALA A 33 1.17 0.12 11.57
N VAL A 34 1.15 -0.15 10.26
CA VAL A 34 2.15 0.40 9.33
C VAL A 34 2.01 1.93 9.21
N ILE A 35 0.79 2.47 9.16
CA ILE A 35 0.55 3.93 9.17
C ILE A 35 1.15 4.57 10.42
N GLU A 36 1.00 3.93 11.59
CA GLU A 36 1.53 4.45 12.86
C GLU A 36 3.05 4.63 12.82
N GLU A 37 3.80 3.75 12.16
CA GLU A 37 5.25 3.90 12.01
C GLU A 37 5.64 5.14 11.18
N PHE A 38 4.78 5.57 10.25
CA PHE A 38 4.99 6.80 9.47
C PHE A 38 4.57 8.07 10.20
N SER A 39 3.95 8.01 11.38
CA SER A 39 3.37 9.18 12.07
C SER A 39 4.35 10.31 12.38
N ASN A 40 5.63 10.00 12.59
CA ASN A 40 6.70 10.98 12.83
C ASN A 40 7.55 11.29 11.59
N SER A 41 7.09 10.86 10.41
CA SER A 41 7.76 11.08 9.14
C SER A 41 7.04 12.16 8.32
N ASP A 42 7.66 12.60 7.23
CA ASP A 42 7.06 13.57 6.30
C ASP A 42 6.34 12.90 5.11
N TYR A 43 5.97 11.63 5.27
CA TYR A 43 5.17 10.89 4.30
C TYR A 43 3.68 11.23 4.43
N LEU A 44 3.00 11.29 3.29
CA LEU A 44 1.54 11.33 3.22
C LEU A 44 1.06 9.91 2.99
N VAL A 45 0.47 9.29 4.01
CA VAL A 45 0.10 7.87 4.01
C VAL A 45 -1.40 7.72 4.09
N GLU A 46 -1.98 7.04 3.10
CA GLU A 46 -3.39 6.67 3.07
C GLU A 46 -3.55 5.14 3.02
N LEU A 47 -4.74 4.66 3.34
CA LEU A 47 -5.05 3.22 3.36
C LEU A 47 -6.32 2.93 2.57
N THR A 48 -6.25 1.91 1.73
CA THR A 48 -7.42 1.31 1.07
C THR A 48 -7.48 -0.20 1.31
N THR A 49 -8.65 -0.79 1.08
CA THR A 49 -8.90 -2.22 1.30
C THR A 49 -9.46 -2.87 0.06
N VAL A 50 -8.77 -3.89 -0.45
CA VAL A 50 -9.23 -4.75 -1.53
C VAL A 50 -9.98 -5.94 -0.95
N LYS A 51 -11.20 -6.18 -1.45
CA LYS A 51 -12.04 -7.30 -1.00
C LYS A 51 -11.89 -8.54 -1.86
N ASN A 52 -11.68 -8.38 -3.17
CA ASN A 52 -11.64 -9.46 -4.15
C ASN A 52 -10.30 -9.50 -4.90
N SER A 53 -10.18 -10.34 -5.92
CA SER A 53 -8.99 -10.42 -6.78
C SER A 53 -9.43 -10.60 -8.21
N THR A 54 -10.34 -9.73 -8.61
CA THR A 54 -10.86 -9.64 -9.97
C THR A 54 -10.10 -8.59 -10.75
N MET A 55 -10.29 -8.57 -12.07
CA MET A 55 -9.75 -7.50 -12.91
C MET A 55 -10.36 -6.13 -12.59
N GLU A 56 -11.58 -6.09 -12.05
CA GLU A 56 -12.20 -4.84 -11.61
C GLU A 56 -11.42 -4.24 -10.42
N ASP A 57 -11.09 -5.06 -9.40
CA ASP A 57 -10.27 -4.62 -8.27
C ASP A 57 -8.89 -4.12 -8.74
N VAL A 58 -8.30 -4.76 -9.76
CA VAL A 58 -7.01 -4.37 -10.33
C VAL A 58 -7.10 -3.01 -11.02
N LEU A 59 -8.16 -2.76 -11.79
CA LEU A 59 -8.38 -1.49 -12.47
C LEU A 59 -8.66 -0.35 -11.48
N GLU A 60 -9.48 -0.60 -10.47
CA GLU A 60 -9.74 0.37 -9.39
C GLU A 60 -8.44 0.71 -8.65
N ILE A 61 -7.65 -0.28 -8.26
CA ILE A 61 -6.36 -0.04 -7.61
C ILE A 61 -5.40 0.69 -8.54
N LYS A 62 -5.37 0.36 -9.83
CA LYS A 62 -4.54 1.08 -10.80
C LYS A 62 -4.86 2.58 -10.82
N GLU A 63 -6.14 2.93 -10.96
CA GLU A 63 -6.58 4.33 -11.00
C GLU A 63 -6.20 5.08 -9.72
N ILE A 64 -6.38 4.46 -8.55
CA ILE A 64 -5.97 5.06 -7.28
C ILE A 64 -4.46 5.26 -7.24
N LEU A 65 -3.67 4.28 -7.70
CA LEU A 65 -2.21 4.33 -7.66
C LEU A 65 -1.60 5.46 -8.49
N GLU A 66 -2.27 5.97 -9.51
CA GLU A 66 -1.80 7.12 -10.33
C GLU A 66 -1.59 8.39 -9.48
N GLU A 67 -2.25 8.49 -8.32
CA GLU A 67 -2.11 9.61 -7.42
C GLU A 67 -0.97 9.44 -6.39
N TYR A 68 -0.34 8.28 -6.29
CA TYR A 68 0.66 7.98 -5.25
C TYR A 68 2.03 7.71 -5.86
N ASP A 69 3.09 7.99 -5.10
CA ASP A 69 4.44 7.75 -5.58
C ASP A 69 4.80 6.25 -5.49
N PHE A 70 4.26 5.56 -4.48
CA PHE A 70 4.38 4.12 -4.34
C PHE A 70 3.30 3.53 -3.42
N SER A 71 3.26 2.20 -3.36
CA SER A 71 2.33 1.46 -2.51
C SER A 71 2.99 0.38 -1.67
N ILE A 72 2.39 0.06 -0.53
CA ILE A 72 2.77 -1.07 0.33
C ILE A 72 1.56 -2.02 0.42
N ALA A 73 1.69 -3.21 -0.17
CA ALA A 73 0.67 -4.25 -0.03
C ALA A 73 0.86 -5.03 1.28
N VAL A 74 -0.16 -5.05 2.13
CA VAL A 74 -0.16 -5.79 3.41
C VAL A 74 -1.22 -6.89 3.34
N GLY A 75 -0.76 -8.13 3.22
CA GLY A 75 -1.65 -9.29 3.23
C GLY A 75 -1.06 -10.53 2.56
N GLY A 76 -1.93 -11.44 2.13
CA GLY A 76 -1.54 -12.62 1.37
C GLY A 76 -1.45 -12.37 -0.14
N GLY A 77 -1.19 -13.43 -0.91
CA GLY A 77 -1.00 -13.37 -2.37
C GLY A 77 -2.11 -12.62 -3.12
N LYS A 78 -3.37 -12.79 -2.69
CA LYS A 78 -4.53 -12.09 -3.25
C LYS A 78 -4.36 -10.56 -3.32
N VAL A 79 -3.99 -9.93 -2.20
CA VAL A 79 -3.82 -8.48 -2.11
C VAL A 79 -2.56 -8.06 -2.85
N ILE A 80 -1.48 -8.82 -2.65
CA ILE A 80 -0.17 -8.54 -3.26
C ILE A 80 -0.27 -8.58 -4.79
N ASP A 81 -0.95 -9.57 -5.35
CA ASP A 81 -1.08 -9.73 -6.80
C ASP A 81 -1.96 -8.64 -7.43
N VAL A 82 -3.06 -8.24 -6.76
CA VAL A 82 -3.90 -7.12 -7.22
C VAL A 82 -3.08 -5.83 -7.29
N VAL A 83 -2.33 -5.51 -6.23
CA VAL A 83 -1.50 -4.30 -6.18
C VAL A 83 -0.36 -4.36 -7.18
N LYS A 84 0.31 -5.51 -7.28
CA LYS A 84 1.43 -5.70 -8.21
C LYS A 84 1.00 -5.61 -9.68
N LEU A 85 -0.20 -6.11 -10.00
CA LEU A 85 -0.75 -6.00 -11.35
C LEU A 85 -1.28 -4.58 -11.62
N GLY A 86 -1.93 -3.96 -10.62
CA GLY A 86 -2.42 -2.59 -10.71
C GLY A 86 -1.30 -1.57 -10.87
N SER A 87 -0.15 -1.77 -10.23
CA SER A 87 1.02 -0.89 -10.35
C SER A 87 1.79 -1.04 -11.66
N PHE A 88 1.47 -2.05 -12.49
CA PHE A 88 2.10 -2.19 -13.79
C PHE A 88 1.58 -1.13 -14.76
N LYS A 89 2.37 -0.06 -14.96
CA LYS A 89 2.02 1.11 -15.78
C LYS A 89 0.83 1.91 -15.22
N ALA A 90 0.67 1.93 -13.90
CA ALA A 90 0.04 3.06 -13.22
C ALA A 90 0.97 4.28 -13.30
#